data_AF-A0AAJ1KNI8-F1
#
_entry.id   AF-A0AAJ1KNI8-F1
#
_cell.length_a   1.000
_cell.length_b   1.000
_cell.length_c   1.000
_cell.angle_alpha   90.00
_cell.angle_beta   90.00
_cell.angle_gamma   90.00
#
_symmetry.space_group_name_H-M   'P 1'
#
loop_
_entity.id
_entity.type
_entity.pdbx_description
1 polymer ?
#
loop_
_entity_poly.entity_id
_entity_poly.type
_entity_poly.pdbx_seq_one_letter_code
_entity_poly.pdbx_strand_id
1 'polypeptide(L)'
;MTDIAANAEMQAALLSRALPYMQRYENKTVVVKYGGHAMGDNELGKAFARDIALLKQSGVNPIVVHGGGPQIGAMLNKMGIESKFEGGLRVTDQKTVEIVEMVLAGSINKEIVALINAEGEWAIGLCGKDGNMVFAEKARKTMIDPDSNIERVLDLGFVGEPVEVDRTLLDLLARSEMIPVLAPVAPGRDGHTYNINADTFAGAIAGACRASRLLFLTDVPGVLDKNKKLIDELTVGEAKALIKDGTISGGMIPKVETCIEAIERGVEGVVILNGKTPHSVLLELFTEHGAGTLIVP
;
A
#
# COMPACT_ATOMS: atom_id res chain seq x y z
N MET A 1 18.90 -36.59 -16.92
CA MET A 1 18.57 -35.64 -18.01
C MET A 1 17.07 -35.46 -18.23
N THR A 2 16.22 -36.45 -17.90
CA THR A 2 14.76 -36.39 -18.08
C THR A 2 14.04 -35.44 -17.11
N ASP A 3 14.51 -35.34 -15.86
CA ASP A 3 13.83 -34.56 -14.81
C ASP A 3 14.01 -33.03 -14.96
N ILE A 4 15.20 -32.60 -15.42
CA ILE A 4 15.50 -31.18 -15.66
C ILE A 4 14.78 -30.67 -16.92
N ALA A 5 14.69 -31.50 -17.98
CA ALA A 5 13.99 -31.14 -19.20
C ALA A 5 12.47 -31.06 -18.99
N ALA A 6 11.88 -32.02 -18.26
CA ALA A 6 10.48 -31.99 -17.87
C ALA A 6 10.14 -30.75 -17.02
N ASN A 7 11.07 -30.33 -16.15
CA ASN A 7 10.92 -29.09 -15.38
C ASN A 7 11.00 -27.83 -16.27
N ALA A 8 11.90 -27.78 -17.25
CA ALA A 8 12.01 -26.65 -18.18
C ALA A 8 10.77 -26.49 -19.08
N GLU A 9 10.21 -27.60 -19.59
CA GLU A 9 8.96 -27.59 -20.35
C GLU A 9 7.78 -27.10 -19.50
N MET A 10 7.69 -27.56 -18.25
CA MET A 10 6.68 -27.10 -17.30
C MET A 10 6.82 -25.59 -17.00
N GLN A 11 8.03 -25.11 -16.77
CA GLN A 11 8.29 -23.68 -16.53
C GLN A 11 7.89 -22.82 -17.73
N ALA A 12 8.25 -23.23 -18.95
CA ALA A 12 7.85 -22.54 -20.18
C ALA A 12 6.32 -22.53 -20.35
N ALA A 13 5.65 -23.65 -20.07
CA ALA A 13 4.20 -23.73 -20.13
C ALA A 13 3.52 -22.82 -19.10
N LEU A 14 4.05 -22.72 -17.87
CA LEU A 14 3.52 -21.82 -16.84
C LEU A 14 3.68 -20.35 -17.23
N LEU A 15 4.85 -19.94 -17.73
CA LEU A 15 5.07 -18.58 -18.22
C LEU A 15 4.14 -18.24 -19.39
N SER A 16 3.95 -19.17 -20.33
CA SER A 16 3.02 -18.97 -21.44
C SER A 16 1.56 -18.82 -20.99
N ARG A 17 1.15 -19.50 -19.91
CA ARG A 17 -0.20 -19.36 -19.34
C ARG A 17 -0.42 -18.03 -18.62
N ALA A 18 0.64 -17.41 -18.10
CA ALA A 18 0.57 -16.10 -17.46
C ALA A 18 0.40 -14.95 -18.46
N LEU A 19 0.77 -15.14 -19.74
CA LEU A 19 0.81 -14.08 -20.76
C LEU A 19 -0.50 -13.26 -20.88
N PRO A 20 -1.71 -13.86 -20.94
CA PRO A 20 -2.95 -13.08 -21.03
C PRO A 20 -3.17 -12.15 -19.82
N TYR A 21 -2.72 -12.58 -18.64
CA TYR A 21 -2.82 -11.79 -17.41
C TYR A 21 -1.80 -10.65 -17.37
N MET A 22 -0.60 -10.88 -17.91
CA MET A 22 0.41 -9.82 -18.08
C MET A 22 -0.11 -8.74 -19.06
N GLN A 23 -0.64 -9.16 -20.20
CA GLN A 23 -1.20 -8.26 -21.22
C GLN A 23 -2.37 -7.41 -20.70
N ARG A 24 -3.18 -7.93 -19.77
CA ARG A 24 -4.27 -7.19 -19.12
C ARG A 24 -3.79 -5.90 -18.44
N TYR A 25 -2.58 -5.91 -17.89
CA TYR A 25 -1.99 -4.81 -17.14
C TYR A 25 -0.89 -4.05 -17.91
N GLU A 26 -0.67 -4.39 -19.18
CA GLU A 26 0.30 -3.69 -20.02
C GLU A 26 -0.02 -2.18 -20.10
N ASN A 27 0.98 -1.35 -19.83
CA ASN A 27 0.90 0.10 -19.71
C ASN A 27 -0.09 0.62 -18.63
N LYS A 28 -0.61 -0.25 -17.77
CA LYS A 28 -1.49 0.13 -16.66
C LYS A 28 -0.68 0.45 -15.40
N THR A 29 -1.17 1.41 -14.64
CA THR A 29 -0.63 1.70 -13.31
C THR A 29 -1.20 0.73 -12.29
N VAL A 30 -0.31 0.13 -11.50
CA VAL A 30 -0.65 -0.69 -10.34
C VAL A 30 0.03 -0.06 -9.12
N VAL A 31 -0.74 0.32 -8.12
CA VAL A 31 -0.19 0.81 -6.85
C VAL A 31 -0.15 -0.34 -5.87
N VAL A 32 1.00 -0.56 -5.22
CA VAL A 32 1.19 -1.62 -4.24
C VAL A 32 1.57 -1.01 -2.91
N LYS A 33 0.67 -1.10 -1.94
CA LYS A 33 0.97 -0.69 -0.57
C LYS A 33 1.71 -1.84 0.11
N TYR A 34 3.00 -1.65 0.34
CA TYR A 34 3.89 -2.57 1.04
C TYR A 34 4.18 -2.08 2.47
N GLY A 35 3.53 -2.65 3.48
CA GLY A 35 3.81 -2.24 4.86
C GLY A 35 3.18 -3.08 5.95
N GLY A 36 3.77 -3.04 7.15
CA GLY A 36 3.29 -3.79 8.32
C GLY A 36 4.10 -5.08 8.53
N HIS A 37 3.44 -6.17 8.90
CA HIS A 37 4.08 -7.46 9.21
C HIS A 37 4.85 -8.09 8.02
N ALA A 38 4.58 -7.67 6.78
CA ALA A 38 5.28 -8.14 5.59
C ALA A 38 6.70 -7.57 5.43
N MET A 39 7.06 -6.51 6.18
CA MET A 39 8.39 -5.87 6.12
C MET A 39 9.40 -6.43 7.13
N GLY A 40 8.98 -7.33 8.03
CA GLY A 40 9.84 -7.87 9.08
C GLY A 40 10.71 -9.05 8.65
N ASP A 41 10.47 -9.62 7.47
CA ASP A 41 11.14 -10.80 6.94
C ASP A 41 11.91 -10.46 5.67
N ASN A 42 13.21 -10.73 5.69
CA ASN A 42 14.12 -10.42 4.58
C ASN A 42 13.79 -11.23 3.31
N GLU A 43 13.36 -12.49 3.45
CA GLU A 43 13.04 -13.32 2.28
C GLU A 43 11.73 -12.87 1.64
N LEU A 44 10.75 -12.45 2.44
CA LEU A 44 9.54 -11.80 1.91
C LEU A 44 9.86 -10.46 1.23
N GLY A 45 10.79 -9.67 1.78
CA GLY A 45 11.27 -8.44 1.15
C GLY A 45 11.90 -8.66 -0.23
N LYS A 46 12.74 -9.69 -0.37
CA LYS A 46 13.32 -10.10 -1.66
C LYS A 46 12.27 -10.62 -2.63
N ALA A 47 11.35 -11.46 -2.17
CA ALA A 47 10.26 -11.97 -3.00
C ALA A 47 9.39 -10.82 -3.53
N PHE A 48 9.05 -9.86 -2.66
CA PHE A 48 8.32 -8.65 -3.04
C PHE A 48 9.10 -7.82 -4.08
N ALA A 49 10.38 -7.57 -3.86
CA ALA A 49 11.22 -6.83 -4.80
C ALA A 49 11.24 -7.49 -6.19
N ARG A 50 11.34 -8.82 -6.22
CA ARG A 50 11.29 -9.61 -7.46
C ARG A 50 9.93 -9.53 -8.15
N ASP A 51 8.84 -9.54 -7.38
CA ASP A 51 7.49 -9.35 -7.94
C ASP A 51 7.37 -7.99 -8.63
N ILE A 52 7.78 -6.92 -7.94
CA ILE A 52 7.73 -5.55 -8.49
C ILE A 52 8.61 -5.43 -9.74
N ALA A 53 9.77 -6.08 -9.74
CA ALA A 53 10.64 -6.12 -10.92
C ALA A 53 9.98 -6.83 -12.11
N LEU A 54 9.36 -7.98 -11.88
CA LEU A 54 8.64 -8.73 -12.90
C LEU A 54 7.43 -7.96 -13.44
N LEU A 55 6.71 -7.21 -12.59
CA LEU A 55 5.67 -6.31 -13.07
C LEU A 55 6.23 -5.28 -14.05
N LYS A 56 7.33 -4.61 -13.71
CA LYS A 56 7.94 -3.60 -14.59
C LYS A 56 8.40 -4.20 -15.92
N GLN A 57 9.10 -5.33 -15.89
CA GLN A 57 9.54 -6.06 -17.09
C GLN A 57 8.38 -6.50 -18.00
N SER A 58 7.21 -6.75 -17.43
CA SER A 58 6.01 -7.11 -18.18
C SER A 58 5.26 -5.93 -18.80
N GLY A 59 5.78 -4.70 -18.67
CA GLY A 59 5.16 -3.47 -19.18
C GLY A 59 4.12 -2.86 -18.24
N VAL A 60 3.97 -3.37 -17.02
CA VAL A 60 3.14 -2.73 -15.98
C VAL A 60 3.91 -1.52 -15.43
N ASN A 61 3.18 -0.49 -14.98
CA ASN A 61 3.76 0.66 -14.28
C ASN A 61 3.51 0.53 -12.76
N PRO A 62 4.34 -0.21 -12.02
CA PRO A 62 4.19 -0.34 -10.58
C PRO A 62 4.58 0.95 -9.85
N ILE A 63 3.79 1.32 -8.84
CA ILE A 63 4.12 2.35 -7.85
C ILE A 63 4.07 1.70 -6.48
N VAL A 64 5.18 1.71 -5.75
CA VAL A 64 5.22 1.16 -4.39
C VAL A 64 4.97 2.28 -3.40
N VAL A 65 4.03 2.10 -2.48
CA VAL A 65 3.84 2.97 -1.31
C VAL A 65 4.13 2.16 -0.07
N HIS A 66 4.96 2.66 0.85
CA HIS A 66 5.36 1.84 1.98
C HIS A 66 4.94 2.36 3.36
N GLY A 67 4.84 1.45 4.31
CA GLY A 67 4.69 1.77 5.74
C GLY A 67 6.02 1.73 6.48
N GLY A 68 5.95 1.76 7.82
CA GLY A 68 7.16 1.68 8.66
C GLY A 68 6.91 1.75 10.17
N GLY A 69 5.70 1.42 10.63
CA GLY A 69 5.28 1.60 12.02
C GLY A 69 6.26 1.02 13.06
N PRO A 70 6.69 -0.25 12.93
CA PRO A 70 7.64 -0.88 13.86
C PRO A 70 9.01 -0.18 13.88
N GLN A 71 9.56 0.18 12.73
CA GLN A 71 10.87 0.82 12.59
C GLN A 71 10.86 2.25 13.16
N ILE A 72 9.76 3.01 12.95
CA ILE A 72 9.56 4.31 13.60
C ILE A 72 9.55 4.13 15.12
N GLY A 73 8.79 3.15 15.63
CA GLY A 73 8.72 2.88 17.07
C GLY A 73 10.08 2.53 17.66
N ALA A 74 10.87 1.70 16.96
CA ALA A 74 12.22 1.34 17.37
C ALA A 74 13.15 2.56 17.45
N MET A 75 13.07 3.50 16.49
CA MET A 75 13.88 4.72 16.49
C MET A 75 13.45 5.68 17.60
N LEU A 76 12.14 5.91 17.78
CA LEU A 76 11.62 6.75 18.86
C LEU A 76 12.07 6.24 20.24
N ASN A 77 11.99 4.92 20.47
CA ASN A 77 12.47 4.30 21.70
C ASN A 77 13.98 4.52 21.92
N LYS A 78 14.81 4.39 20.87
CA LYS A 78 16.25 4.69 20.96
C LYS A 78 16.54 6.15 21.32
N MET A 79 15.66 7.07 20.92
CA MET A 79 15.77 8.51 21.21
C MET A 79 15.07 8.91 22.52
N GLY A 80 14.50 7.96 23.27
CA GLY A 80 13.81 8.22 24.53
C GLY A 80 12.48 8.94 24.36
N ILE A 81 11.84 8.85 23.20
CA ILE A 81 10.55 9.48 22.89
C ILE A 81 9.44 8.44 23.01
N GLU A 82 8.45 8.72 23.84
CA GLU A 82 7.29 7.84 24.04
C GLU A 82 6.37 7.87 22.80
N SER A 83 6.09 6.68 22.26
CA SER A 83 5.17 6.50 21.14
C SER A 83 3.71 6.38 21.62
N LYS A 84 2.84 7.32 21.24
CA LYS A 84 1.40 7.27 21.54
C LYS A 84 0.57 7.05 20.27
N PHE A 85 -0.52 6.30 20.41
CA PHE A 85 -1.48 6.05 19.34
C PHE A 85 -2.90 6.40 19.80
N GLU A 86 -3.67 7.00 18.91
CA GLU A 86 -5.07 7.33 19.14
C GLU A 86 -5.85 7.11 17.82
N GLY A 87 -6.96 6.38 17.87
CA GLY A 87 -7.75 6.05 16.67
C GLY A 87 -6.97 5.29 15.59
N GLY A 88 -5.95 4.50 15.96
CA GLY A 88 -5.09 3.79 15.00
C GLY A 88 -4.04 4.67 14.31
N LEU A 89 -3.96 5.96 14.64
CA LEU A 89 -2.97 6.90 14.13
C LEU A 89 -1.94 7.22 15.20
N ARG A 90 -0.69 7.42 14.79
CA ARG A 90 0.38 7.82 15.70
C ARG A 90 0.23 9.30 16.03
N VAL A 91 0.03 9.64 17.29
CA VAL A 91 0.09 11.04 17.74
C VAL A 91 1.50 11.54 17.46
N THR A 92 1.62 12.61 16.67
CA THR A 92 2.88 13.03 16.10
C THR A 92 3.14 14.50 16.46
N ASP A 93 3.97 14.77 17.46
CA ASP A 93 4.44 16.14 17.73
C ASP A 93 5.56 16.56 16.77
N GLN A 94 6.08 17.79 16.92
CA GLN A 94 7.10 18.35 16.02
C GLN A 94 8.38 17.50 15.99
N LYS A 95 8.83 17.01 17.15
CA LYS A 95 10.03 16.16 17.22
C LYS A 95 9.77 14.79 16.59
N THR A 96 8.56 14.27 16.81
CA THR A 96 8.14 12.97 16.29
C THR A 96 8.04 13.00 14.77
N VAL A 97 7.51 14.07 14.16
CA VAL A 97 7.38 14.14 12.68
C VAL A 97 8.73 14.18 11.99
N GLU A 98 9.72 14.87 12.56
CA GLU A 98 11.09 14.89 12.03
C GLU A 98 11.71 13.48 12.02
N ILE A 99 11.50 12.71 13.09
CA ILE A 99 11.99 11.33 13.17
C ILE A 99 11.23 10.41 12.23
N VAL A 100 9.91 10.56 12.15
CA VAL A 100 9.07 9.82 11.22
C VAL A 100 9.54 10.04 9.79
N GLU A 101 9.81 11.29 9.40
CA GLU A 101 10.34 11.64 8.09
C GLU A 101 11.70 10.97 7.84
N MET A 102 12.66 11.11 8.76
CA MET A 102 13.99 10.50 8.62
C MET A 102 13.92 8.97 8.47
N VAL A 103 13.04 8.31 9.24
CA VAL A 103 12.91 6.86 9.20
C VAL A 103 12.19 6.39 7.94
N LEU A 104 11.05 7.02 7.59
CA LEU A 104 10.26 6.62 6.42
C LEU A 104 11.00 6.96 5.13
N ALA A 105 11.34 8.22 4.88
CA ALA A 105 11.94 8.66 3.63
C ALA A 105 13.44 8.36 3.52
N GLY A 106 14.13 8.19 4.66
CA GLY A 106 15.56 7.88 4.72
C GLY A 106 15.85 6.38 4.79
N SER A 107 15.60 5.73 5.93
CA SER A 107 16.02 4.31 6.11
C SER A 107 15.18 3.37 5.27
N ILE A 108 13.87 3.31 5.54
CA ILE A 108 12.99 2.27 5.00
C ILE A 108 12.83 2.42 3.49
N ASN A 109 12.59 3.65 3.03
CA ASN A 109 12.43 3.94 1.62
C ASN A 109 13.64 3.47 0.80
N LYS A 110 14.85 3.73 1.30
CA LYS A 110 16.08 3.38 0.60
C LYS A 110 16.43 1.90 0.72
N GLU A 111 16.02 1.22 1.79
CA GLU A 111 16.09 -0.24 1.90
C GLU A 111 15.23 -0.92 0.82
N ILE A 112 13.98 -0.50 0.63
CA ILE A 112 13.10 -1.06 -0.41
C ILE A 112 13.66 -0.77 -1.82
N VAL A 113 14.13 0.45 -2.06
CA VAL A 113 14.79 0.82 -3.33
C VAL A 113 15.99 -0.08 -3.60
N ALA A 114 16.84 -0.34 -2.60
CA ALA A 114 18.00 -1.20 -2.75
C ALA A 114 17.60 -2.65 -3.08
N LEU A 115 16.54 -3.18 -2.46
CA LEU A 115 16.03 -4.52 -2.76
C LEU A 115 15.52 -4.63 -4.20
N ILE A 116 14.74 -3.65 -4.68
CA ILE A 116 14.26 -3.64 -6.08
C ILE A 116 15.43 -3.51 -7.06
N ASN A 117 16.39 -2.63 -6.77
CA ASN A 117 17.59 -2.47 -7.60
C ASN A 117 18.44 -3.74 -7.68
N ALA A 118 18.48 -4.53 -6.61
CA ALA A 118 19.21 -5.80 -6.58
C ALA A 118 18.61 -6.85 -7.52
N GLU A 119 17.34 -6.71 -7.91
CA GLU A 119 16.66 -7.57 -8.89
C GLU A 119 16.80 -7.06 -10.34
N GLY A 120 17.62 -6.01 -10.56
CA GLY A 120 17.99 -5.53 -11.91
C GLY A 120 17.17 -4.35 -12.44
N GLU A 121 16.20 -3.86 -11.68
CA GLU A 121 15.39 -2.68 -12.03
C GLU A 121 15.96 -1.37 -11.49
N TRP A 122 15.35 -0.25 -11.88
CA TRP A 122 15.71 1.08 -11.41
C TRP A 122 14.62 1.67 -10.52
N ALA A 123 14.69 1.47 -9.21
CA ALA A 123 13.81 2.11 -8.26
C ALA A 123 14.30 3.51 -7.86
N ILE A 124 13.37 4.44 -7.70
CA ILE A 124 13.60 5.78 -7.17
C ILE A 124 12.76 6.01 -5.92
N GLY A 125 13.45 6.32 -4.83
CA GLY A 125 12.81 6.58 -3.55
C GLY A 125 12.41 8.04 -3.38
N LEU A 126 11.12 8.31 -3.17
CA LEU A 126 10.53 9.64 -3.08
C LEU A 126 9.57 9.73 -1.88
N CYS A 127 9.12 10.94 -1.59
CA CYS A 127 8.02 11.27 -0.68
C CYS A 127 7.17 12.40 -1.27
N GLY A 128 6.11 12.81 -0.58
CA GLY A 128 5.22 13.89 -1.03
C GLY A 128 5.90 15.24 -1.21
N LYS A 129 7.05 15.48 -0.55
CA LYS A 129 7.85 16.72 -0.71
C LYS A 129 8.55 16.80 -2.06
N ASP A 130 8.90 15.65 -2.65
CA ASP A 130 9.70 15.62 -3.87
C ASP A 130 8.85 16.11 -5.06
N GLY A 131 9.25 17.25 -5.61
CA GLY A 131 8.48 17.94 -6.65
C GLY A 131 7.13 18.48 -6.18
N ASN A 132 6.88 18.58 -4.86
CA ASN A 132 5.57 18.86 -4.29
C ASN A 132 4.47 17.90 -4.78
N MET A 133 4.82 16.61 -4.94
CA MET A 133 3.92 15.58 -5.46
C MET A 133 2.63 15.45 -4.66
N VAL A 134 2.67 15.63 -3.34
CA VAL A 134 1.48 15.53 -2.48
C VAL A 134 1.47 16.72 -1.53
N PHE A 135 0.33 17.40 -1.42
CA PHE A 135 0.09 18.32 -0.30
C PHE A 135 -0.87 17.68 0.70
N ALA A 136 -0.64 17.96 1.98
CA ALA A 136 -1.50 17.51 3.06
C ALA A 136 -2.03 18.68 3.88
N GLU A 137 -3.16 18.45 4.53
CA GLU A 137 -3.67 19.30 5.60
C GLU A 137 -3.72 18.52 6.90
N LYS A 138 -3.67 19.24 8.04
CA LYS A 138 -3.79 18.62 9.36
C LYS A 138 -5.09 17.83 9.45
N ALA A 139 -4.97 16.55 9.81
CA ALA A 139 -6.09 15.64 9.95
C ALA A 139 -7.04 16.15 11.05
N ARG A 140 -8.33 16.24 10.73
CA ARG A 140 -9.39 16.56 11.68
C ARG A 140 -10.20 15.29 11.92
N LYS A 141 -9.74 14.47 12.86
CA LYS A 141 -10.50 13.29 13.30
C LYS A 141 -11.28 13.63 14.55
N THR A 142 -12.54 13.21 14.57
CA THR A 142 -13.38 13.24 15.76
C THR A 142 -13.53 11.83 16.30
N MET A 143 -13.64 11.71 17.61
CA MET A 143 -13.96 10.48 18.30
C MET A 143 -15.14 10.73 19.22
N ILE A 144 -16.12 9.84 19.19
CA ILE A 144 -17.22 9.85 20.15
C ILE A 144 -16.71 9.14 21.40
N ASP A 145 -16.67 9.87 22.50
CA ASP A 145 -16.31 9.33 23.80
C ASP A 145 -17.39 8.30 24.23
N PRO A 146 -17.03 7.03 24.48
CA PRO A 146 -18.00 5.97 24.76
C PRO A 146 -18.84 6.21 26.02
N ASP A 147 -18.31 6.96 26.98
CA ASP A 147 -18.93 7.17 28.28
C ASP A 147 -19.84 8.42 28.30
N SER A 148 -19.48 9.44 27.51
CA SER A 148 -20.20 10.72 27.47
C SER A 148 -21.01 10.95 26.19
N ASN A 149 -20.79 10.14 25.15
CA ASN A 149 -21.37 10.33 23.80
C ASN A 149 -21.06 11.72 23.19
N ILE A 150 -20.04 12.41 23.71
CA ILE A 150 -19.60 13.71 23.20
C ILE A 150 -18.56 13.49 22.12
N GLU A 151 -18.75 14.18 21.00
CA GLU A 151 -17.77 14.21 19.91
C GLU A 151 -16.60 15.13 20.29
N ARG A 152 -15.40 14.56 20.38
CA ARG A 152 -14.16 15.28 20.66
C ARG A 152 -13.24 15.26 19.45
N VAL A 153 -12.67 16.41 19.10
CA VAL A 153 -11.59 16.51 18.11
C VAL A 153 -10.31 15.93 18.70
N LEU A 154 -9.72 14.95 18.03
CA LEU A 154 -8.43 14.36 18.38
C LEU A 154 -7.32 15.32 17.92
N ASP A 155 -6.47 15.76 18.85
CA ASP A 155 -5.25 16.49 18.47
C ASP A 155 -4.12 15.51 18.20
N LEU A 156 -4.03 15.09 16.95
CA LEU A 156 -3.01 14.15 16.49
C LEU A 156 -1.66 14.84 16.18
N GLY A 157 -1.55 16.15 16.37
CA GLY A 157 -0.37 16.94 16.01
C GLY A 157 -0.18 17.04 14.49
N PHE A 158 0.99 16.66 14.00
CA PHE A 158 1.42 16.68 12.60
C PHE A 158 1.00 15.41 11.83
N VAL A 159 -0.19 14.90 12.11
CA VAL A 159 -0.84 13.89 11.28
C VAL A 159 -1.68 14.60 10.22
N GLY A 160 -1.55 14.18 8.96
CA GLY A 160 -2.23 14.83 7.85
C GLY A 160 -3.04 13.89 6.96
N GLU A 161 -3.87 14.50 6.13
CA GLU A 161 -4.62 13.85 5.06
C GLU A 161 -4.22 14.46 3.71
N PRO A 162 -3.99 13.65 2.65
CA PRO A 162 -3.70 14.17 1.32
C PRO A 162 -4.89 14.98 0.78
N VAL A 163 -4.62 16.22 0.37
CA VAL A 163 -5.62 17.11 -0.25
C VAL A 163 -5.37 17.32 -1.75
N GLU A 164 -4.13 17.12 -2.19
CA GLU A 164 -3.73 17.32 -3.58
C GLU A 164 -2.62 16.32 -3.93
N VAL A 165 -2.70 15.76 -5.15
CA VAL A 165 -1.65 14.91 -5.72
C VAL A 165 -1.32 15.44 -7.12
N ASP A 166 -0.13 16.00 -7.28
CA ASP A 166 0.42 16.37 -8.59
C ASP A 166 1.08 15.15 -9.22
N ARG A 167 0.52 14.72 -10.35
CA ARG A 167 0.97 13.53 -11.07
C ARG A 167 2.17 13.77 -11.97
N THR A 168 2.60 15.00 -12.18
CA THR A 168 3.62 15.34 -13.18
C THR A 168 4.86 14.47 -13.06
N LEU A 169 5.37 14.28 -11.84
CA LEU A 169 6.53 13.42 -11.59
C LEU A 169 6.22 11.93 -11.82
N LEU A 170 5.05 11.45 -11.38
CA LEU A 170 4.64 10.05 -11.55
C LEU A 170 4.41 9.70 -13.04
N ASP A 171 3.79 10.59 -13.80
CA ASP A 171 3.53 10.41 -15.23
C ASP A 171 4.84 10.41 -16.04
N LEU A 172 5.86 11.17 -15.61
CA LEU A 172 7.21 11.12 -16.19
C LEU A 172 7.90 9.79 -15.88
N LEU A 173 7.82 9.30 -14.64
CA LEU A 173 8.40 8.02 -14.24
C LEU A 173 7.71 6.83 -14.91
N ALA A 174 6.38 6.89 -15.11
CA ALA A 174 5.63 5.87 -15.84
C ALA A 174 6.05 5.73 -17.32
N ARG A 175 6.66 6.76 -17.90
CA ARG A 175 7.23 6.75 -19.27
C ARG A 175 8.70 6.37 -19.31
N SER A 176 9.34 6.18 -18.16
CA SER A 176 10.72 5.71 -18.06
C SER A 176 10.75 4.27 -17.55
N GLU A 177 11.96 3.71 -17.40
CA GLU A 177 12.16 2.40 -16.79
C GLU A 177 12.20 2.45 -15.25
N MET A 178 11.85 3.59 -14.64
CA MET A 178 11.97 3.77 -13.20
C MET A 178 10.73 3.36 -12.42
N ILE A 179 10.93 2.77 -11.24
CA ILE A 179 9.88 2.35 -10.31
C ILE A 179 9.84 3.31 -9.11
N PRO A 180 8.79 4.14 -8.96
CA PRO A 180 8.65 5.00 -7.79
C PRO A 180 8.35 4.20 -6.52
N VAL A 181 9.11 4.48 -5.46
CA VAL A 181 8.90 3.97 -4.10
C VAL A 181 8.63 5.15 -3.17
N LEU A 182 7.39 5.28 -2.70
CA LEU A 182 6.87 6.47 -2.03
C LEU A 182 6.74 6.27 -0.52
N ALA A 183 7.36 7.18 0.25
CA ALA A 183 7.16 7.32 1.68
C ALA A 183 5.96 8.27 1.96
N PRO A 184 5.06 7.93 2.91
CA PRO A 184 3.82 8.67 3.16
C PRO A 184 4.04 9.88 4.09
N VAL A 185 4.94 10.78 3.68
CA VAL A 185 5.19 12.07 4.31
C VAL A 185 5.07 13.17 3.27
N ALA A 186 4.40 14.27 3.61
CA ALA A 186 4.12 15.35 2.66
C ALA A 186 4.18 16.73 3.34
N PRO A 187 4.49 17.79 2.58
CA PRO A 187 4.36 19.16 3.06
C PRO A 187 2.88 19.58 3.14
N GLY A 188 2.56 20.45 4.09
CA GLY A 188 1.36 21.28 4.03
C GLY A 188 1.65 22.64 3.42
N ARG A 189 0.60 23.31 2.96
CA ARG A 189 0.70 24.70 2.45
C ARG A 189 1.03 25.72 3.56
N ASP A 190 0.93 25.29 4.82
CA ASP A 190 1.35 26.01 6.02
C ASP A 190 2.87 25.92 6.30
N GLY A 191 3.61 25.17 5.48
CA GLY A 191 5.05 24.97 5.62
C GLY A 191 5.44 23.86 6.60
N HIS A 192 4.48 23.15 7.21
CA HIS A 192 4.74 22.02 8.07
C HIS A 192 4.87 20.72 7.28
N THR A 193 5.46 19.69 7.91
CA THR A 193 5.46 18.33 7.39
C THR A 193 4.40 17.52 8.10
N TYR A 194 3.72 16.67 7.36
CA TYR A 194 2.68 15.80 7.88
C TYR A 194 3.04 14.33 7.66
N ASN A 195 2.86 13.55 8.73
CA ASN A 195 2.85 12.10 8.71
C ASN A 195 1.46 11.62 8.25
N ILE A 196 1.41 10.83 7.18
CA ILE A 196 0.15 10.36 6.58
C ILE A 196 0.06 8.85 6.75
N ASN A 197 -1.14 8.35 7.01
CA ASN A 197 -1.37 6.90 7.00
C ASN A 197 -1.02 6.33 5.62
N ALA A 198 -0.19 5.28 5.58
CA ALA A 198 0.30 4.70 4.33
C ALA A 198 -0.82 4.16 3.42
N ASP A 199 -1.91 3.66 3.99
CA ASP A 199 -3.05 3.15 3.22
C ASP A 199 -3.82 4.32 2.59
N THR A 200 -4.07 5.39 3.36
CA THR A 200 -4.66 6.65 2.86
C THR A 200 -3.80 7.29 1.77
N PHE A 201 -2.49 7.34 1.97
CA PHE A 201 -1.54 7.87 0.98
C PHE A 201 -1.58 7.03 -0.30
N ALA A 202 -1.56 5.70 -0.20
CA ALA A 202 -1.66 4.80 -1.35
C ALA A 202 -2.99 4.97 -2.10
N GLY A 203 -4.11 5.11 -1.38
CA GLY A 203 -5.42 5.40 -1.97
C GLY A 203 -5.44 6.73 -2.73
N ALA A 204 -4.83 7.78 -2.17
CA ALA A 204 -4.74 9.09 -2.83
C ALA A 204 -3.89 9.04 -4.11
N ILE A 205 -2.71 8.39 -4.06
CA ILE A 205 -1.86 8.20 -5.24
C ILE A 205 -2.57 7.35 -6.31
N ALA A 206 -3.18 6.23 -5.92
CA ALA A 206 -3.87 5.34 -6.83
C ALA A 206 -5.08 6.01 -7.50
N GLY A 207 -5.88 6.75 -6.73
CA GLY A 207 -7.01 7.51 -7.25
C GLY A 207 -6.57 8.59 -8.23
N ALA A 208 -5.55 9.38 -7.87
CA ALA A 208 -4.99 10.40 -8.75
C ALA A 208 -4.50 9.79 -10.07
N CYS A 209 -3.75 8.68 -10.01
CA CYS A 209 -3.25 7.98 -11.19
C CYS A 209 -4.34 7.21 -11.98
N ARG A 210 -5.56 7.07 -11.44
CA ARG A 210 -6.60 6.15 -11.96
C ARG A 210 -6.03 4.74 -12.15
N ALA A 211 -5.39 4.25 -11.10
CA ALA A 211 -4.73 2.96 -11.13
C ALA A 211 -5.73 1.84 -11.46
N SER A 212 -5.31 0.88 -12.28
CA SER A 212 -6.14 -0.29 -12.59
C SER A 212 -6.27 -1.20 -11.38
N ARG A 213 -5.22 -1.27 -10.54
CA ARG A 213 -5.23 -1.97 -9.27
C ARG A 213 -4.54 -1.17 -8.17
N LEU A 214 -5.11 -1.22 -6.97
CA LEU A 214 -4.43 -0.90 -5.71
C LEU A 214 -4.38 -2.17 -4.87
N LEU A 215 -3.17 -2.63 -4.52
CA LEU A 215 -2.96 -3.83 -3.72
C LEU A 215 -2.56 -3.45 -2.29
N PHE A 216 -3.35 -3.86 -1.30
CA PHE A 216 -3.01 -3.75 0.11
C PHE A 216 -2.42 -5.06 0.62
N LEU A 217 -1.09 -5.09 0.81
CA LEU A 217 -0.42 -6.23 1.43
C LEU A 217 -0.58 -6.14 2.95
N THR A 218 -1.38 -7.05 3.50
CA THR A 218 -1.74 -7.14 4.91
C THR A 218 -1.35 -8.51 5.49
N ASP A 219 -1.68 -8.77 6.75
CA ASP A 219 -1.41 -10.02 7.47
C ASP A 219 -2.60 -10.99 7.52
N VAL A 220 -3.62 -10.74 6.70
CA VAL A 220 -4.85 -11.54 6.59
C VAL A 220 -5.06 -11.98 5.13
N PRO A 221 -5.71 -13.12 4.88
CA PRO A 221 -5.96 -13.64 3.53
C PRO A 221 -6.84 -12.72 2.67
N GLY A 222 -7.72 -11.92 3.29
CA GLY A 222 -8.72 -11.10 2.61
C GLY A 222 -9.97 -11.00 3.48
N VAL A 223 -11.12 -10.74 2.86
CA VAL A 223 -12.42 -10.73 3.52
C VAL A 223 -12.95 -12.16 3.60
N LEU A 224 -13.35 -12.57 4.80
CA LEU A 224 -13.91 -13.90 5.05
C LEU A 224 -15.43 -13.81 5.23
N ASP A 225 -16.16 -14.81 4.71
CA ASP A 225 -17.58 -14.99 4.97
C ASP A 225 -17.84 -15.50 6.41
N LYS A 226 -19.13 -15.70 6.75
CA LYS A 226 -19.54 -16.24 8.07
C LYS A 226 -19.00 -17.64 8.35
N ASN A 227 -18.68 -18.42 7.31
CA ASN A 227 -18.10 -19.76 7.39
C ASN A 227 -16.57 -19.74 7.40
N LYS A 228 -15.94 -18.56 7.47
CA LYS A 228 -14.48 -18.35 7.40
C LYS A 228 -13.86 -18.76 6.06
N LYS A 229 -14.64 -18.78 4.99
CA LYS A 229 -14.15 -18.95 3.62
C LYS A 229 -13.79 -17.58 3.03
N LEU A 230 -12.69 -17.51 2.28
CA LEU A 230 -12.31 -16.32 1.53
C LEU A 230 -13.40 -15.97 0.50
N ILE A 231 -13.74 -14.69 0.44
CA ILE A 231 -14.56 -14.13 -0.62
C ILE A 231 -13.59 -13.55 -1.67
N ASP A 232 -13.62 -14.10 -2.87
CA ASP A 232 -12.64 -13.76 -3.91
C ASP A 232 -12.92 -12.37 -4.53
N GLU A 233 -14.20 -12.01 -4.67
CA GLU A 233 -14.62 -10.73 -5.26
C GLU A 233 -15.86 -10.16 -4.55
N LEU A 234 -15.89 -8.84 -4.38
CA LEU A 234 -16.99 -8.06 -3.84
C LEU A 234 -17.20 -6.77 -4.65
N THR A 235 -18.45 -6.42 -4.90
CA THR A 235 -18.79 -5.04 -5.26
C THR A 235 -18.79 -4.13 -4.03
N VAL A 236 -18.68 -2.80 -4.21
CA VAL A 236 -18.83 -1.82 -3.11
C VAL A 236 -20.17 -2.01 -2.39
N GLY A 237 -21.24 -2.31 -3.14
CA GLY A 237 -22.57 -2.57 -2.57
C GLY A 237 -22.60 -3.79 -1.65
N GLU A 238 -22.00 -4.91 -2.08
CA GLU A 238 -21.90 -6.13 -1.27
C GLU A 238 -21.01 -5.92 -0.04
N ALA A 239 -19.88 -5.23 -0.20
CA ALA A 239 -19.00 -4.89 0.91
C ALA A 239 -19.72 -4.07 1.99
N LYS A 240 -20.50 -3.04 1.58
CA LYS A 240 -21.34 -2.24 2.50
C LYS A 240 -22.43 -3.09 3.17
N ALA A 241 -23.03 -4.03 2.45
CA ALA A 241 -24.02 -4.94 3.02
C ALA A 241 -23.42 -5.90 4.06
N LEU A 242 -22.22 -6.43 3.81
CA LEU A 242 -21.50 -7.32 4.72
C LEU A 242 -20.96 -6.59 5.97
N ILE A 243 -20.67 -5.30 5.89
CA ILE A 243 -20.41 -4.47 7.08
C ILE A 243 -21.69 -4.35 7.91
N LYS A 244 -22.82 -4.01 7.27
CA LYS A 244 -24.10 -3.80 7.95
C LYS A 244 -24.64 -5.07 8.61
N ASP A 245 -24.43 -6.23 8.00
CA ASP A 245 -24.93 -7.51 8.53
C ASP A 245 -23.98 -8.16 9.57
N GLY A 246 -22.85 -7.52 9.86
CA GLY A 246 -21.87 -7.93 10.86
C GLY A 246 -20.88 -9.00 10.39
N THR A 247 -20.90 -9.41 9.12
CA THR A 247 -19.92 -10.36 8.57
C THR A 247 -18.52 -9.74 8.58
N ILE A 248 -18.40 -8.52 8.05
CA ILE A 248 -17.19 -7.71 8.15
C ILE A 248 -17.22 -6.99 9.49
N SER A 249 -16.25 -7.26 10.35
CA SER A 249 -16.21 -6.76 11.72
C SER A 249 -14.78 -6.44 12.19
N GLY A 250 -14.68 -5.71 13.30
CA GLY A 250 -13.41 -5.36 13.92
C GLY A 250 -12.50 -4.57 12.98
N GLY A 251 -11.20 -4.90 12.97
CA GLY A 251 -10.20 -4.21 12.15
C GLY A 251 -10.36 -4.40 10.63
N MET A 252 -11.28 -5.25 10.16
CA MET A 252 -11.55 -5.39 8.73
C MET A 252 -12.45 -4.27 8.20
N ILE A 253 -13.35 -3.72 9.04
CA ILE A 253 -14.20 -2.57 8.66
C ILE A 253 -13.35 -1.42 8.10
N PRO A 254 -12.37 -0.87 8.82
CA PRO A 254 -11.59 0.27 8.32
C PRO A 254 -10.75 -0.08 7.08
N LYS A 255 -10.35 -1.36 6.90
CA LYS A 255 -9.62 -1.80 5.68
C LYS A 255 -10.55 -1.76 4.47
N VAL A 256 -11.75 -2.29 4.60
CA VAL A 256 -12.75 -2.30 3.52
C VAL A 256 -13.24 -0.89 3.21
N GLU A 257 -13.47 -0.05 4.23
CA GLU A 257 -13.77 1.37 4.05
C GLU A 257 -12.67 2.09 3.27
N THR A 258 -11.39 1.85 3.60
CA THR A 258 -10.25 2.42 2.84
C THR A 258 -10.26 1.95 1.38
N CYS A 259 -10.64 0.70 1.12
CA CYS A 259 -10.77 0.20 -0.25
C CYS A 259 -11.90 0.91 -1.02
N ILE A 260 -13.06 1.06 -0.37
CA ILE A 260 -14.21 1.77 -0.95
C ILE A 260 -13.83 3.22 -1.25
N GLU A 261 -13.18 3.92 -0.32
CA GLU A 261 -12.72 5.30 -0.53
C GLU A 261 -11.74 5.41 -1.72
N ALA A 262 -10.83 4.46 -1.89
CA ALA A 262 -9.92 4.44 -3.03
C ALA A 262 -10.66 4.24 -4.37
N ILE A 263 -11.68 3.38 -4.39
CA ILE A 263 -12.54 3.20 -5.57
C ILE A 263 -13.33 4.47 -5.88
N GLU A 264 -13.91 5.10 -4.87
CA GLU A 264 -14.63 6.37 -4.99
C GLU A 264 -13.72 7.51 -5.50
N ARG A 265 -12.40 7.41 -5.27
CA ARG A 265 -11.37 8.31 -5.83
C ARG A 265 -10.93 7.97 -7.25
N GLY A 266 -11.45 6.90 -7.86
CA GLY A 266 -11.23 6.53 -9.26
C GLY A 266 -10.31 5.35 -9.52
N VAL A 267 -9.99 4.53 -8.51
CA VAL A 267 -9.29 3.25 -8.70
C VAL A 267 -10.25 2.21 -9.29
N GLU A 268 -9.82 1.46 -10.32
CA GLU A 268 -10.71 0.49 -11.00
C GLU A 268 -10.99 -0.77 -10.17
N GLY A 269 -10.08 -1.13 -9.26
CA GLY A 269 -10.25 -2.25 -8.34
C GLY A 269 -9.18 -2.25 -7.25
N VAL A 270 -9.56 -2.65 -6.04
CA VAL A 270 -8.68 -2.68 -4.87
C VAL A 270 -8.64 -4.09 -4.32
N VAL A 271 -7.46 -4.61 -4.01
CA VAL A 271 -7.30 -5.98 -3.51
C VAL A 271 -6.69 -5.98 -2.13
N ILE A 272 -7.29 -6.73 -1.21
CA ILE A 272 -6.72 -7.04 0.10
C ILE A 272 -6.00 -8.39 -0.01
N LEU A 273 -4.68 -8.40 0.16
CA LEU A 273 -3.81 -9.57 -0.03
C LEU A 273 -3.05 -9.96 1.24
N ASN A 274 -2.79 -11.26 1.42
CA ASN A 274 -1.84 -11.69 2.45
C ASN A 274 -0.39 -11.49 1.99
N GLY A 275 0.23 -10.41 2.46
CA GLY A 275 1.64 -10.10 2.20
C GLY A 275 2.64 -11.05 2.84
N LYS A 276 2.21 -12.02 3.67
CA LYS A 276 3.08 -13.10 4.17
C LYS A 276 3.20 -14.26 3.19
N THR A 277 2.40 -14.28 2.13
CA THR A 277 2.53 -15.27 1.05
C THR A 277 3.61 -14.79 0.08
N PRO A 278 4.69 -15.56 -0.13
CA PRO A 278 5.68 -15.24 -1.15
C PRO A 278 5.01 -15.11 -2.52
N HIS A 279 5.46 -14.15 -3.31
CA HIS A 279 4.91 -13.88 -4.65
C HIS A 279 3.43 -13.49 -4.67
N SER A 280 2.87 -12.97 -3.57
CA SER A 280 1.45 -12.60 -3.46
C SER A 280 0.98 -11.60 -4.52
N VAL A 281 1.86 -10.68 -4.95
CA VAL A 281 1.54 -9.70 -6.01
C VAL A 281 1.37 -10.39 -7.36
N LEU A 282 2.28 -11.32 -7.71
CA LEU A 282 2.20 -12.07 -8.97
C LEU A 282 1.07 -13.09 -8.96
N LEU A 283 0.82 -13.73 -7.81
CA LEU A 283 -0.31 -14.65 -7.66
C LEU A 283 -1.63 -13.91 -7.93
N GLU A 284 -1.80 -12.71 -7.39
CA GLU A 284 -3.00 -11.90 -7.63
C GLU A 284 -3.13 -11.44 -9.08
N LEU A 285 -2.05 -10.93 -9.67
CA LEU A 285 -2.15 -10.25 -10.96
C LEU A 285 -1.99 -11.19 -12.15
N PHE A 286 -1.13 -12.21 -12.05
CA PHE A 286 -0.68 -13.04 -13.17
C PHE A 286 -1.15 -14.49 -13.12
N THR A 287 -2.19 -14.78 -12.33
CA THR A 287 -2.83 -16.11 -12.31
C THR A 287 -4.35 -16.01 -12.39
N GLU A 288 -4.99 -17.14 -12.69
CA GLU A 288 -6.45 -17.25 -12.81
C GLU A 288 -7.17 -17.09 -11.47
N HIS A 289 -6.57 -17.60 -10.40
CA HIS A 289 -7.10 -17.56 -9.05
C HIS A 289 -6.35 -16.49 -8.27
N GLY A 290 -7.00 -15.36 -8.01
CA GLY A 290 -6.43 -14.30 -7.17
C GLY A 290 -5.98 -14.81 -5.80
N ALA A 291 -5.19 -13.99 -5.10
CA ALA A 291 -4.58 -14.34 -3.81
C ALA A 291 -5.25 -13.67 -2.60
N GLY A 292 -6.37 -12.99 -2.82
CA GLY A 292 -7.15 -12.35 -1.77
C GLY A 292 -8.53 -11.92 -2.23
N THR A 293 -9.01 -10.80 -1.69
CA THR A 293 -10.34 -10.27 -2.02
C THR A 293 -10.22 -9.04 -2.90
N LEU A 294 -10.73 -9.13 -4.13
CA LEU A 294 -10.89 -8.02 -5.05
C LEU A 294 -12.20 -7.26 -4.73
N ILE A 295 -12.10 -5.94 -4.57
CA ILE A 295 -13.24 -5.03 -4.42
C ILE A 295 -13.32 -4.15 -5.67
N VAL A 296 -14.50 -4.11 -6.28
CA VAL A 296 -14.81 -3.35 -7.51
C VAL A 296 -16.01 -2.41 -7.29
N PRO A 297 -16.17 -1.37 -8.12
CA PRO A 297 -17.30 -0.43 -8.03
C PRO A 297 -18.69 -1.09 -7.88
#